data_AF-A0A383EL45-F1
#
_entry.id   AF-A0A383EL45-F1
#
_cell.length_a   1.000
_cell.length_b   1.000
_cell.length_c   1.000
_cell.angle_alpha   90.00
_cell.angle_beta   90.00
_cell.angle_gamma   90.00
#
_symmetry.space_group_name_H-M   'P 1'
#
loop_
_entity.id
_entity.type
_entity.pdbx_description
1 polymer ?
#
loop_
_entity_poly.entity_id
_entity_poly.type
_entity_poly.pdbx_seq_one_letter_code
_entity_poly.pdbx_strand_id
1 'polypeptide(L)'
;MAVLALLWIHPELHTPAYRGGFSEEQGPVWPMLFVLVACGAVSGFHSLVAGGTTSKQLAVESQGKSIAYGGMLTEGAVAVVTVLLVSGGLYWVAPASGGIDMNTLGFRETLQSGGWILAYGHGFGNLVHQMLPFLSFTFASMIAVLALNTFVLTTLDSAVRITRFIVQESVGQRIVLFKNKYICTVLVVFFSYLIGSTDGWQKIWPIFGATNQLIAAVALFVIATWLMAM
;
A
#
# COMPACT_ATOMS: atom_id res chain seq x y z
N MET A 1 -5.73 14.60 11.10
CA MET A 1 -7.20 14.66 11.00
C MET A 1 -7.84 13.29 11.14
N ALA A 2 -7.40 12.27 10.38
CA ALA A 2 -7.91 10.88 10.46
C ALA A 2 -8.03 10.34 11.90
N VAL A 3 -6.94 10.34 12.66
CA VAL A 3 -6.92 9.84 14.06
C VAL A 3 -7.88 10.63 14.95
N LEU A 4 -7.91 11.96 14.80
CA LEU A 4 -8.80 12.81 15.59
C LEU A 4 -10.28 12.53 15.26
N ALA A 5 -10.61 12.32 13.99
CA ALA A 5 -11.97 11.97 13.58
C ALA A 5 -12.43 10.65 14.19
N LEU A 6 -11.56 9.62 14.21
CA LEU A 6 -11.86 8.34 14.86
C LEU A 6 -12.07 8.48 16.36
N LEU A 7 -11.20 9.25 17.04
CA LEU A 7 -11.27 9.45 18.49
C LEU A 7 -12.44 10.35 18.92
N TRP A 8 -12.96 11.21 18.04
CA TRP A 8 -14.05 12.12 18.35
C TRP A 8 -15.41 11.51 18.00
N ILE A 9 -15.53 10.90 16.82
CA ILE A 9 -16.80 10.37 16.31
C ILE A 9 -17.14 9.02 16.92
N HIS A 10 -16.15 8.22 17.29
CA HIS A 10 -16.34 6.84 17.76
C HIS A 10 -17.27 6.03 16.83
N PRO A 11 -16.94 5.91 15.53
CA PRO A 11 -17.86 5.31 14.58
C PRO A 11 -18.11 3.83 14.88
N GLU A 12 -19.36 3.42 14.72
CA GLU A 12 -19.73 2.00 14.78
C GLU A 12 -19.13 1.26 13.58
N LEU A 13 -18.59 0.07 13.81
CA LEU A 13 -18.07 -0.77 12.74
C LEU A 13 -19.23 -1.51 12.08
N HIS A 14 -19.56 -1.13 10.86
CA HIS A 14 -20.66 -1.75 10.09
C HIS A 14 -20.22 -3.00 9.31
N THR A 15 -18.97 -3.43 9.49
CA THR A 15 -18.38 -4.59 8.81
C THR A 15 -18.46 -5.84 9.69
N PRO A 16 -18.72 -7.04 9.12
CA PRO A 16 -18.74 -8.27 9.91
C PRO A 16 -17.36 -8.55 10.53
N ALA A 17 -17.32 -8.83 11.83
CA ALA A 17 -16.07 -9.10 12.56
C ALA A 17 -15.31 -10.32 12.03
N TYR A 18 -16.01 -11.30 11.46
CA TYR A 18 -15.43 -12.48 10.85
C TYR A 18 -16.24 -12.93 9.63
N ARG A 19 -15.55 -13.21 8.52
CA ARG A 19 -16.14 -13.65 7.25
C ARG A 19 -15.74 -15.09 6.88
N GLY A 20 -15.01 -15.78 7.74
CA GLY A 20 -14.42 -17.09 7.46
C GLY A 20 -12.91 -17.03 7.22
N GLY A 21 -12.27 -18.20 7.25
CA GLY A 21 -10.84 -18.37 7.00
C GLY A 21 -10.50 -18.71 5.55
N PHE A 22 -11.49 -18.73 4.66
CA PHE A 22 -11.36 -19.11 3.26
C PHE A 22 -12.25 -18.25 2.38
N SER A 23 -11.71 -17.80 1.25
CA SER A 23 -12.41 -17.11 0.18
C SER A 23 -12.33 -17.95 -1.09
N GLU A 24 -13.44 -18.11 -1.81
CA GLU A 24 -13.45 -18.84 -3.09
C GLU A 24 -12.56 -18.16 -4.15
N GLU A 25 -12.46 -16.83 -4.12
CA GLU A 25 -11.66 -16.05 -5.06
C GLU A 25 -10.18 -15.95 -4.65
N GLN A 26 -9.90 -15.89 -3.33
CA GLN A 26 -8.58 -15.51 -2.81
C GLN A 26 -7.87 -16.64 -2.04
N GLY A 27 -8.56 -17.76 -1.79
CA GLY A 27 -8.03 -18.91 -1.06
C GLY A 27 -8.09 -18.75 0.46
N PRO A 28 -7.32 -19.57 1.21
CA PRO A 28 -7.28 -19.52 2.66
C PRO A 28 -6.53 -18.27 3.17
N VAL A 29 -6.99 -17.69 4.28
CA VAL A 29 -6.34 -16.54 4.93
C VAL A 29 -4.87 -16.83 5.23
N TRP A 30 -4.56 -18.04 5.68
CA TRP A 30 -3.18 -18.50 5.84
C TRP A 30 -2.83 -19.49 4.71
N PRO A 31 -1.72 -19.28 3.95
CA PRO A 31 -0.72 -18.21 4.06
C PRO A 31 -1.01 -16.98 3.18
N MET A 32 -2.16 -16.89 2.50
CA MET A 32 -2.38 -15.80 1.51
C MET A 32 -2.36 -14.40 2.10
N LEU A 33 -2.53 -14.22 3.41
CA LEU A 33 -2.36 -12.94 4.08
C LEU A 33 -1.00 -12.29 3.75
N PHE A 34 0.08 -13.07 3.65
CA PHE A 34 1.42 -12.55 3.29
C PHE A 34 1.54 -12.12 1.83
N VAL A 35 0.60 -12.55 0.99
CA VAL A 35 0.53 -12.20 -0.44
C VAL A 35 -0.45 -11.04 -0.66
N LEU A 36 -1.61 -11.08 0.00
CA LEU A 36 -2.67 -10.09 -0.13
C LEU A 36 -2.33 -8.77 0.57
N VAL A 37 -1.63 -8.84 1.72
CA VAL A 37 -1.17 -7.68 2.49
C VAL A 37 0.34 -7.51 2.27
N ALA A 38 0.69 -7.00 1.09
CA ALA A 38 2.07 -7.00 0.57
C ALA A 38 3.13 -6.35 1.49
N CYS A 39 2.77 -5.28 2.20
CA CYS A 39 3.65 -4.55 3.12
C CYS A 39 3.47 -4.95 4.60
N GLY A 40 2.74 -6.03 4.88
CA GLY A 40 2.37 -6.46 6.23
C GLY A 40 3.48 -7.20 6.98
N ALA A 41 3.13 -8.36 7.55
CA ALA A 41 3.97 -9.09 8.51
C ALA A 41 5.39 -9.44 8.03
N VAL A 42 5.59 -9.67 6.73
CA VAL A 42 6.90 -9.94 6.10
C VAL A 42 6.93 -9.35 4.68
N SER A 43 7.91 -8.49 4.39
CA SER A 43 8.05 -7.80 3.10
C SER A 43 9.46 -7.87 2.53
N GLY A 44 9.61 -8.51 1.37
CA GLY A 44 10.86 -8.56 0.62
C GLY A 44 11.17 -7.24 -0.07
N PHE A 45 10.16 -6.52 -0.54
CA PHE A 45 10.32 -5.20 -1.14
C PHE A 45 10.93 -4.20 -0.16
N HIS A 46 10.51 -4.22 1.11
CA HIS A 46 11.14 -3.38 2.14
C HIS A 46 12.62 -3.69 2.35
N SER A 47 13.04 -4.95 2.17
CA SER A 47 14.47 -5.31 2.21
C SER A 47 15.26 -4.71 1.05
N LEU A 48 14.66 -4.66 -0.15
CA LEU A 48 15.26 -4.02 -1.33
C LEU A 48 15.35 -2.50 -1.17
N VAL A 49 14.31 -1.86 -0.63
CA VAL A 49 14.31 -0.43 -0.32
C VAL A 49 15.36 -0.12 0.75
N ALA A 50 15.38 -0.90 1.83
CA ALA A 50 16.34 -0.72 2.92
C ALA A 50 17.79 -0.82 2.42
N GLY A 51 18.11 -1.85 1.63
CA GLY A 51 19.46 -2.07 1.11
C GLY A 51 19.85 -1.19 -0.08
N GLY A 52 18.91 -0.87 -0.96
CA GLY A 52 19.16 -0.19 -2.24
C GLY A 52 19.05 1.34 -2.19
N THR A 53 18.20 1.88 -1.31
CA THR A 53 17.94 3.32 -1.19
C THR A 53 18.21 3.85 0.21
N THR A 54 17.57 3.31 1.25
CA THR A 54 17.62 3.88 2.60
C THR A 54 19.03 3.86 3.17
N SER A 55 19.75 2.73 3.05
CA SER A 55 21.14 2.57 3.49
C SER A 55 22.09 3.65 2.94
N LYS A 56 21.84 4.13 1.71
CA LYS A 56 22.65 5.15 1.02
C LYS A 56 22.25 6.59 1.37
N GLN A 57 21.11 6.76 2.03
CA GLN A 57 20.57 8.06 2.45
C GLN A 57 20.75 8.32 3.95
N LEU A 58 21.12 7.30 4.73
CA LEU A 58 21.46 7.46 6.13
C LEU A 58 22.71 8.35 6.27
N ALA A 59 22.60 9.40 7.09
CA ALA A 59 23.74 10.25 7.42
C ALA A 59 24.73 9.52 8.35
N VAL A 60 24.20 8.72 9.29
CA VAL A 60 24.97 7.88 10.21
C VAL A 60 24.24 6.56 10.46
N GLU A 61 25.00 5.49 10.70
CA GLU A 61 24.45 4.14 10.90
C GLU A 61 23.56 4.03 12.14
N SER A 62 23.85 4.79 13.21
CA SER A 62 23.05 4.80 14.44
C SER A 62 21.59 5.25 14.22
N GLN A 63 21.30 5.98 13.13
CA GLN A 63 19.94 6.34 12.74
C GLN A 63 19.18 5.20 12.07
N GLY A 64 19.86 4.15 11.59
CA GLY A 64 19.27 3.05 10.85
C GLY A 64 18.13 2.37 11.60
N LYS A 65 18.30 2.08 12.90
CA LYS A 65 17.25 1.49 13.74
C LYS A 65 16.02 2.39 13.84
N SER A 66 16.23 3.69 14.12
CA SER A 66 15.13 4.65 14.28
C SER A 66 14.32 4.79 12.99
N ILE A 67 15.00 4.88 11.84
CA ILE A 67 14.35 5.03 10.54
C ILE A 67 13.62 3.74 10.12
N ALA A 68 14.27 2.59 10.22
CA ALA A 68 13.67 1.33 9.81
C ALA A 68 12.51 0.91 10.74
N TYR A 69 12.78 0.80 12.04
CA TYR A 69 11.76 0.38 13.01
C TYR A 69 10.67 1.44 13.20
N GLY A 70 11.05 2.72 13.23
CA GLY A 70 10.09 3.82 13.29
C GLY A 70 9.18 3.86 12.07
N GLY A 71 9.72 3.66 10.86
CA GLY A 71 8.94 3.54 9.63
C GLY A 71 7.94 2.39 9.66
N MET A 72 8.38 1.21 10.13
CA MET A 72 7.49 0.05 10.30
C MET A 72 6.31 0.37 11.26
N LEU A 73 6.59 1.04 12.38
CA LEU A 73 5.53 1.43 13.33
C LEU A 73 4.57 2.46 12.75
N THR A 74 5.06 3.46 12.01
CA THR A 74 4.20 4.48 11.41
C THR A 74 3.35 3.92 10.28
N GLU A 75 3.89 3.02 9.45
CA GLU A 75 3.12 2.30 8.43
C GLU A 75 2.03 1.43 9.07
N GLY A 76 2.36 0.69 10.14
CA GLY A 76 1.40 -0.09 10.91
C GLY A 76 0.27 0.78 11.49
N ALA A 77 0.61 1.94 12.06
CA ALA A 77 -0.37 2.89 12.57
C ALA A 77 -1.29 3.41 11.46
N VAL A 78 -0.74 3.78 10.29
CA VAL A 78 -1.52 4.22 9.13
C VAL A 78 -2.45 3.10 8.62
N ALA A 79 -1.98 1.85 8.60
CA ALA A 79 -2.79 0.70 8.21
C ALA A 79 -3.99 0.50 9.14
N VAL A 80 -3.77 0.53 10.46
CA VAL A 80 -4.84 0.41 11.46
C VAL A 80 -5.85 1.55 11.32
N VAL A 81 -5.38 2.80 11.24
CA VAL A 81 -6.24 3.97 11.07
C VAL A 81 -7.05 3.86 9.78
N THR A 82 -6.45 3.39 8.68
CA THR A 82 -7.13 3.21 7.40
C THR A 82 -8.25 2.18 7.49
N VAL A 83 -7.99 1.02 8.11
CA VAL A 83 -9.01 0.00 8.32
C VAL A 83 -10.17 0.54 9.16
N LEU A 84 -9.88 1.26 10.25
CA LEU A 84 -10.93 1.85 11.10
C LEU A 84 -11.74 2.92 10.36
N LEU A 85 -11.08 3.78 9.58
CA LEU A 85 -11.75 4.82 8.80
C LEU A 85 -12.70 4.22 7.75
N VAL A 86 -12.26 3.19 7.03
CA VAL A 86 -13.05 2.55 5.98
C VAL A 86 -14.19 1.74 6.60
N SER A 87 -13.92 0.97 7.65
CA SER A 87 -14.91 0.10 8.29
C SER A 87 -15.95 0.84 9.14
N GLY A 88 -15.61 2.02 9.68
CA GLY A 88 -16.54 2.87 10.42
C GLY A 88 -17.14 4.00 9.58
N GLY A 89 -16.47 4.42 8.50
CA GLY A 89 -16.93 5.47 7.60
C GLY A 89 -17.81 4.97 6.45
N LEU A 90 -17.83 3.66 6.19
CA LEU A 90 -18.65 3.02 5.14
C LEU A 90 -19.45 1.83 5.72
N TYR A 91 -20.63 1.61 5.16
CA TYR A 91 -21.46 0.44 5.46
C TYR A 91 -21.00 -0.78 4.65
N TRP A 92 -21.21 -2.01 5.12
CA TRP A 92 -20.79 -3.20 4.36
C TRP A 92 -21.60 -3.42 3.06
N VAL A 93 -22.89 -3.10 3.08
CA VAL A 93 -23.83 -3.09 1.94
C VAL A 93 -24.82 -1.94 2.15
N ALA A 94 -25.11 -1.15 1.11
CA ALA A 94 -25.99 0.02 1.25
C ALA A 94 -27.50 -0.36 1.31
N PRO A 95 -28.33 0.31 2.13
CA PRO A 95 -29.79 0.18 2.12
C PRO A 95 -30.45 0.83 0.88
N ALA A 96 -31.59 0.29 0.45
CA ALA A 96 -32.20 0.53 -0.86
C ALA A 96 -32.94 1.88 -1.07
N SER A 97 -32.98 2.79 -0.09
CA SER A 97 -33.84 3.99 -0.14
C SER A 97 -33.04 5.29 -0.33
N GLY A 98 -32.96 5.77 -1.57
CA GLY A 98 -32.15 6.92 -2.00
C GLY A 98 -32.67 8.31 -1.64
N GLY A 99 -32.13 8.88 -0.56
CA GLY A 99 -32.03 10.32 -0.31
C GLY A 99 -30.58 10.66 0.04
N ILE A 100 -30.18 11.93 -0.03
CA ILE A 100 -28.80 12.34 0.34
C ILE A 100 -28.59 12.02 1.82
N ASP A 101 -27.97 10.88 2.11
CA ASP A 101 -27.81 10.38 3.46
C ASP A 101 -26.48 9.62 3.55
N MET A 102 -25.74 9.84 4.63
CA MET A 102 -24.51 9.10 4.95
C MET A 102 -24.77 7.60 5.19
N ASN A 103 -26.03 7.17 5.07
CA ASN A 103 -26.55 5.83 5.26
C ASN A 103 -26.43 4.90 4.04
N THR A 104 -25.91 5.34 2.88
CA THR A 104 -25.83 4.49 1.65
C THR A 104 -24.44 4.39 1.01
N LEU A 105 -23.37 4.79 1.70
CA LEU A 105 -22.01 4.55 1.23
C LEU A 105 -21.59 3.11 1.56
N GLY A 106 -21.97 2.20 0.69
CA GLY A 106 -21.57 0.80 0.79
C GLY A 106 -20.11 0.61 0.34
N PHE A 107 -19.34 -0.10 1.15
CA PHE A 107 -17.94 -0.44 0.90
C PHE A 107 -17.80 -1.21 -0.42
N ARG A 108 -18.70 -2.16 -0.69
CA ARG A 108 -18.64 -2.98 -1.91
C ARG A 108 -18.93 -2.16 -3.17
N GLU A 109 -19.91 -1.28 -3.09
CA GLU A 109 -20.35 -0.38 -4.14
C GLU A 109 -19.28 0.69 -4.44
N THR A 110 -18.66 1.23 -3.38
CA THR A 110 -17.56 2.19 -3.51
C THR A 110 -16.31 1.54 -4.10
N LEU A 111 -16.00 0.30 -3.70
CA LEU A 111 -14.93 -0.49 -4.30
C LEU A 111 -15.18 -0.78 -5.79
N GLN A 112 -16.41 -1.10 -6.18
CA GLN A 112 -16.76 -1.38 -7.57
C GLN A 112 -16.72 -0.15 -8.47
N SER A 113 -17.12 1.02 -7.94
CA SER A 113 -17.20 2.26 -8.71
C SER A 113 -15.87 3.01 -8.86
N GLY A 114 -15.03 3.02 -7.83
CA GLY A 114 -13.78 3.78 -7.83
C GLY A 114 -12.59 3.11 -7.13
N GLY A 115 -12.71 1.81 -6.84
CA GLY A 115 -11.64 1.04 -6.21
C GLY A 115 -11.36 1.44 -4.76
N TRP A 116 -10.23 0.94 -4.27
CA TRP A 116 -9.78 1.15 -2.89
C TRP A 116 -9.40 2.60 -2.58
N ILE A 117 -9.00 3.38 -3.60
CA ILE A 117 -8.68 4.81 -3.45
C ILE A 117 -9.93 5.61 -3.09
N LEU A 118 -11.03 5.37 -3.82
CA LEU A 118 -12.30 6.03 -3.55
C LEU A 118 -12.89 5.56 -2.21
N ALA A 119 -12.77 4.27 -1.89
CA ALA A 119 -13.22 3.73 -0.60
C ALA A 119 -12.53 4.41 0.58
N TYR A 120 -11.20 4.58 0.50
CA TYR A 120 -10.46 5.36 1.51
C TYR A 120 -10.93 6.82 1.59
N GLY A 121 -11.07 7.47 0.43
CA GLY A 121 -11.52 8.86 0.34
C GLY A 121 -12.88 9.09 1.00
N HIS A 122 -13.86 8.25 0.66
CA HIS A 122 -15.22 8.35 1.19
C HIS A 122 -15.28 8.00 2.69
N GLY A 123 -14.57 6.95 3.14
CA GLY A 123 -14.52 6.61 4.56
C GLY A 123 -13.92 7.73 5.42
N PHE A 124 -12.81 8.32 4.96
CA PHE A 124 -12.24 9.51 5.59
C PHE A 124 -13.18 10.72 5.53
N GLY A 125 -13.74 11.00 4.35
CA GLY A 125 -14.59 12.16 4.11
C GLY A 125 -15.84 12.15 4.98
N ASN A 126 -16.47 10.99 5.15
CA ASN A 126 -17.65 10.83 5.99
C ASN A 126 -17.33 11.17 7.45
N LEU A 127 -16.29 10.55 8.03
CA LEU A 127 -15.93 10.76 9.44
C LEU A 127 -15.43 12.19 9.72
N VAL A 128 -14.67 12.78 8.79
CA VAL A 128 -14.19 14.15 8.96
C VAL A 128 -15.31 15.17 8.79
N HIS A 129 -16.25 14.96 7.88
CA HIS A 129 -17.42 15.84 7.74
C HIS A 129 -18.29 15.82 8.99
N GLN A 130 -18.47 14.65 9.62
CA GLN A 130 -19.19 14.55 10.89
C GLN A 130 -18.44 15.28 12.03
N MET A 131 -17.10 15.20 12.08
CA MET A 131 -16.29 15.88 13.08
C MET A 131 -16.28 17.40 12.87
N LEU A 132 -16.22 17.85 11.61
CA LEU A 132 -16.13 19.26 11.21
C LEU A 132 -17.23 19.55 10.17
N PRO A 133 -18.48 19.84 10.59
CA PRO A 133 -19.61 20.02 9.68
C PRO A 133 -19.44 21.15 8.65
N PHE A 134 -18.58 22.13 8.95
CA PHE A 134 -18.25 23.21 8.01
C PHE A 134 -17.40 22.74 6.82
N LEU A 135 -16.72 21.60 6.94
CA LEU A 135 -15.90 21.02 5.87
C LEU A 135 -16.77 20.06 5.07
N SER A 136 -17.05 20.35 3.80
CA SER A 136 -17.91 19.47 2.99
C SER A 136 -17.30 18.08 2.82
N PHE A 137 -18.16 17.06 2.73
CA PHE A 137 -17.77 15.68 2.46
C PHE A 137 -16.85 15.56 1.23
N THR A 138 -17.21 16.23 0.13
CA THR A 138 -16.44 16.21 -1.12
C THR A 138 -15.03 16.76 -0.89
N PHE A 139 -14.91 17.89 -0.20
CA PHE A 139 -13.61 18.51 0.05
C PHE A 139 -12.75 17.65 0.99
N ALA A 140 -13.32 17.11 2.06
CA ALA A 140 -12.62 16.20 2.96
C ALA A 140 -12.14 14.92 2.23
N SER A 141 -13.00 14.35 1.38
CA SER A 141 -12.67 13.18 0.55
C SER A 141 -11.55 13.48 -0.45
N MET A 142 -11.58 14.65 -1.09
CA MET A 142 -10.53 15.07 -2.03
C MET A 142 -9.16 15.19 -1.36
N ILE A 143 -9.10 15.72 -0.13
CA ILE A 143 -7.85 15.79 0.64
C ILE A 143 -7.30 14.38 0.88
N ALA A 144 -8.15 13.44 1.28
CA ALA A 144 -7.74 12.05 1.52
C ALA A 144 -7.26 11.35 0.26
N VAL A 145 -8.00 11.48 -0.84
CA VAL A 145 -7.62 10.91 -2.15
C VAL A 145 -6.31 11.51 -2.64
N LEU A 146 -6.11 12.82 -2.49
CA LEU A 146 -4.86 13.48 -2.86
C LEU A 146 -3.68 12.98 -2.03
N ALA A 147 -3.85 12.87 -0.71
CA ALA A 147 -2.82 12.35 0.19
C ALA A 147 -2.46 10.89 -0.15
N LEU A 148 -3.46 10.04 -0.39
CA LEU A 148 -3.26 8.66 -0.79
C LEU A 148 -2.58 8.53 -2.14
N ASN A 149 -3.01 9.31 -3.15
CA ASN A 149 -2.36 9.32 -4.46
C ASN A 149 -0.91 9.78 -4.37
N THR A 150 -0.62 10.78 -3.54
CA THR A 150 0.75 11.24 -3.29
C THR A 150 1.59 10.12 -2.68
N PHE A 151 1.06 9.41 -1.69
CA PHE A 151 1.71 8.25 -1.09
C PHE A 151 2.03 7.17 -2.14
N VAL A 152 1.05 6.78 -2.96
CA VAL A 152 1.23 5.79 -4.04
C VAL A 152 2.29 6.25 -5.05
N LEU A 153 2.31 7.53 -5.43
CA LEU A 153 3.30 8.09 -6.35
C LEU A 153 4.71 8.06 -5.76
N THR A 154 4.89 8.27 -4.45
CA THR A 154 6.21 8.16 -3.81
C THR A 154 6.72 6.72 -3.79
N THR A 155 5.84 5.73 -3.57
CA THR A 155 6.18 4.31 -3.70
C THR A 155 6.53 3.96 -5.14
N LEU A 156 5.79 4.51 -6.12
CA LEU A 156 6.07 4.31 -7.54
C LEU A 156 7.44 4.87 -7.96
N ASP A 157 7.83 6.07 -7.51
CA ASP A 157 9.18 6.61 -7.77
C ASP A 157 10.27 5.66 -7.24
N SER A 158 10.09 5.17 -6.02
CA SER A 158 11.02 4.23 -5.38
C SER A 158 11.12 2.91 -6.16
N ALA A 159 9.97 2.36 -6.58
CA ALA A 159 9.90 1.13 -7.37
C ALA A 159 10.62 1.29 -8.72
N VAL A 160 10.31 2.34 -9.48
CA VAL A 160 10.95 2.61 -10.79
C VAL A 160 12.47 2.78 -10.62
N ARG A 161 12.91 3.44 -9.55
CA ARG A 161 14.34 3.62 -9.25
C ARG A 161 15.04 2.28 -8.95
N ILE A 162 14.42 1.42 -8.14
CA ILE A 162 14.95 0.10 -7.81
C ILE A 162 14.98 -0.81 -9.05
N THR A 163 13.89 -0.83 -9.84
CA THR A 163 13.85 -1.60 -11.10
C THR A 163 14.94 -1.14 -12.06
N ARG A 164 15.17 0.17 -12.16
CA ARG A 164 16.30 0.69 -12.94
C ARG A 164 17.63 0.13 -12.43
N PHE A 165 17.89 0.19 -11.12
CA PHE A 165 19.16 -0.34 -10.56
C PHE A 165 19.34 -1.83 -10.90
N ILE A 166 18.29 -2.63 -10.75
CA ILE A 166 18.31 -4.06 -11.12
C ILE A 166 18.65 -4.25 -12.61
N VAL A 167 18.04 -3.50 -13.52
CA VAL A 167 18.33 -3.58 -14.97
C VAL A 167 19.76 -3.15 -15.29
N GLN A 168 20.23 -2.08 -14.65
CA GLN A 168 21.58 -1.56 -14.85
C GLN A 168 22.66 -2.54 -14.37
N GLU A 169 22.45 -3.16 -13.21
CA GLU A 169 23.36 -4.15 -12.64
C GLU A 169 23.34 -5.46 -13.44
N SER A 170 22.17 -5.90 -13.92
CA SER A 170 22.02 -7.17 -14.64
C SER A 170 22.50 -7.11 -16.09
N VAL A 171 22.14 -6.05 -16.82
CA VAL A 171 22.33 -5.96 -18.28
C VAL A 171 23.16 -4.75 -18.71
N GLY A 172 23.32 -3.75 -17.85
CA GLY A 172 24.03 -2.50 -18.17
C GLY A 172 25.51 -2.66 -18.50
N GLN A 173 26.16 -3.73 -18.04
CA GLN A 173 27.54 -4.04 -18.46
C GLN A 173 27.61 -4.57 -19.90
N ARG A 174 26.57 -5.25 -20.38
CA ARG A 174 26.52 -5.85 -21.74
C ARG A 174 25.97 -4.89 -22.79
N ILE A 175 25.00 -4.05 -22.43
CA ILE A 175 24.33 -3.13 -23.35
C ILE A 175 24.55 -1.69 -22.87
N VAL A 176 25.33 -0.91 -23.63
CA VAL A 176 25.71 0.47 -23.30
C VAL A 176 24.49 1.38 -23.11
N LEU A 177 23.38 1.11 -23.80
CA LEU A 177 22.12 1.86 -23.68
C LEU A 177 21.59 1.90 -22.24
N PHE A 178 21.69 0.78 -21.51
CA PHE A 178 21.22 0.71 -20.11
C PHE A 178 22.15 1.39 -19.12
N LYS A 179 23.38 1.78 -19.51
CA LYS A 179 24.24 2.62 -18.66
C LYS A 179 23.66 4.02 -18.45
N ASN A 180 22.92 4.54 -19.43
CA ASN A 180 22.29 5.86 -19.32
C ASN A 180 21.04 5.78 -18.43
N LYS A 181 21.07 6.50 -17.29
CA LYS A 181 19.99 6.51 -16.30
C LYS A 181 18.64 6.94 -16.87
N TYR A 182 18.61 7.91 -17.79
CA TYR A 182 17.38 8.47 -18.34
C TYR A 182 16.72 7.49 -19.31
N ILE A 183 17.53 6.91 -20.21
CA ILE A 183 17.03 5.93 -21.18
C ILE A 183 16.53 4.68 -20.44
N CYS A 184 17.28 4.19 -19.46
CA CYS A 184 16.86 3.04 -18.66
C CYS A 184 15.56 3.32 -17.89
N THR A 185 15.41 4.50 -17.27
CA THR A 185 14.15 4.89 -16.61
C THR A 185 12.99 4.95 -17.59
N VAL A 186 13.16 5.60 -18.76
CA VAL A 186 12.08 5.71 -19.76
C VAL A 186 11.63 4.33 -20.23
N LEU A 187 12.57 3.41 -20.49
CA LEU A 187 12.24 2.04 -20.88
C LEU A 187 11.50 1.28 -19.77
N VAL A 188 11.97 1.39 -18.52
CA VAL A 188 11.29 0.76 -17.36
C VAL A 188 9.86 1.25 -17.23
N VAL A 189 9.63 2.57 -17.32
CA VAL A 189 8.30 3.16 -17.22
C VAL A 189 7.44 2.76 -18.41
N PHE A 190 7.99 2.76 -19.63
CA PHE A 190 7.29 2.37 -20.85
C PHE A 190 6.79 0.92 -20.79
N PHE A 191 7.66 -0.04 -20.45
CA PHE A 191 7.24 -1.44 -20.32
C PHE A 191 6.28 -1.66 -19.16
N SER A 192 6.48 -0.97 -18.03
CA SER A 192 5.53 -1.00 -16.90
C SER A 192 4.15 -0.48 -17.31
N TYR A 193 4.10 0.60 -18.10
CA TYR A 193 2.86 1.16 -18.63
C TYR A 193 2.16 0.20 -19.60
N LEU A 194 2.88 -0.43 -20.53
CA LEU A 194 2.31 -1.41 -21.47
C LEU A 194 1.67 -2.61 -20.76
N ILE A 195 2.32 -3.08 -19.69
CA ILE A 195 1.79 -4.15 -18.86
C ILE A 195 0.54 -3.68 -18.09
N GLY A 196 0.56 -2.45 -17.58
CA GLY A 196 -0.56 -1.85 -16.87
C GLY A 196 -1.77 -1.57 -17.76
N SER A 197 -1.56 -1.12 -19.00
CA SER A 197 -2.64 -0.78 -19.94
C SER A 197 -3.37 -1.98 -20.52
N THR A 198 -2.79 -3.18 -20.41
CA THR A 198 -3.37 -4.44 -20.89
C THR A 198 -4.08 -5.23 -19.78
N ASP A 199 -4.36 -4.60 -18.64
CA ASP A 199 -4.87 -5.23 -17.42
C ASP A 199 -4.01 -6.41 -16.92
N GLY A 200 -2.75 -6.46 -17.36
CA GLY A 200 -1.80 -7.51 -17.01
C GLY A 200 -1.43 -7.55 -15.52
N TRP A 201 -1.72 -6.46 -14.79
CA TRP A 201 -1.45 -6.37 -13.35
C TRP A 201 -2.15 -7.46 -12.54
N GLN A 202 -3.36 -7.90 -12.94
CA GLN A 202 -4.09 -8.96 -12.25
C GLN A 202 -3.35 -10.30 -12.28
N LYS A 203 -2.67 -10.59 -13.39
CA LYS A 203 -1.85 -11.80 -13.56
C LYS A 203 -0.51 -11.68 -12.82
N ILE A 204 0.01 -10.47 -12.69
CA ILE A 204 1.28 -10.20 -12.02
C ILE A 204 1.12 -10.20 -10.50
N TRP A 205 -0.05 -9.83 -9.97
CA TRP A 205 -0.25 -9.70 -8.53
C TRP A 205 0.11 -10.96 -7.71
N PRO A 206 -0.32 -12.18 -8.11
CA PRO A 206 0.11 -13.40 -7.40
C PRO A 206 1.61 -13.66 -7.53
N ILE A 207 2.20 -13.37 -8.68
CA ILE A 207 3.65 -13.53 -8.94
C ILE A 207 4.44 -12.56 -8.07
N PHE A 208 3.98 -11.31 -7.96
CA PHE A 208 4.54 -10.30 -7.09
C PHE A 208 4.52 -10.76 -5.64
N GLY A 209 3.39 -11.27 -5.16
CA GLY A 209 3.28 -11.82 -3.80
C GLY A 209 4.27 -12.94 -3.53
N ALA A 210 4.34 -13.94 -4.41
CA ALA A 210 5.28 -15.06 -4.28
C ALA A 210 6.75 -14.59 -4.31
N THR A 211 7.09 -13.68 -5.22
CA THR A 211 8.44 -13.11 -5.35
C THR A 211 8.82 -12.30 -4.11
N ASN A 212 7.89 -11.52 -3.57
CA ASN A 212 8.08 -10.73 -2.36
C ASN A 212 8.43 -11.63 -1.16
N GLN A 213 7.74 -12.76 -1.02
CA GLN A 213 8.03 -13.72 0.05
C GLN A 213 9.36 -14.45 -0.14
N LEU A 214 9.72 -14.80 -1.38
CA LEU A 214 11.02 -15.38 -1.68
C LEU A 214 12.17 -14.44 -1.32
N ILE A 215 12.08 -13.17 -1.70
CA ILE A 215 13.09 -12.15 -1.38
C ILE A 215 13.18 -11.95 0.13
N ALA A 216 12.05 -11.91 0.83
CA ALA A 216 12.05 -11.81 2.28
C ALA A 216 12.75 -12.99 2.96
N ALA A 217 12.51 -14.22 2.48
CA ALA A 217 13.17 -15.41 3.00
C ALA A 217 14.69 -15.36 2.80
N VAL A 218 15.15 -14.92 1.63
CA VAL A 218 16.59 -14.72 1.36
C VAL A 218 17.18 -13.64 2.27
N ALA A 219 16.48 -12.51 2.45
CA ALA A 219 16.94 -11.44 3.33
C ALA A 219 17.08 -11.92 4.78
N LEU A 220 16.07 -12.62 5.31
CA LEU A 220 16.10 -13.18 6.66
C LEU A 220 17.21 -14.23 6.82
N PHE A 221 17.44 -15.06 5.80
CA PHE A 221 18.53 -16.03 5.80
C PHE A 221 19.89 -15.33 5.88
N VAL A 222 20.13 -14.31 5.06
CA VAL A 222 21.38 -13.52 5.09
C VAL A 222 21.59 -12.89 6.47
N ILE A 223 20.56 -12.26 7.04
CA ILE A 223 20.63 -11.64 8.37
C ILE A 223 20.94 -12.70 9.45
N ALA A 224 20.27 -13.85 9.42
CA ALA A 224 20.50 -14.93 10.37
C ALA A 224 21.94 -15.47 10.28
N THR A 225 22.45 -15.70 9.07
CA THR A 225 23.84 -16.15 8.88
C THR A 225 24.87 -15.11 9.36
N TRP A 226 24.60 -13.83 9.12
CA TRP A 226 25.46 -12.74 9.60
C TRP A 226 25.50 -12.68 11.13
N LEU A 227 24.33 -12.77 11.78
CA LEU A 227 24.23 -12.79 13.25
C LEU A 227 24.91 -14.01 13.88
N MET A 228 24.91 -15.16 13.21
CA MET A 228 25.63 -16.36 13.68
C MET A 228 27.14 -16.28 13.47
N ALA A 229 27.60 -15.49 12.51
CA ALA A 229 29.02 -15.33 12.18
C ALA A 229 29.73 -14.25 13.02
N MET A 230 28.96 -13.41 13.73
CA MET A 230 29.46 -12.45 14.72
C MET A 230 29.74 -13.13 16.05
#